data_AF-A0A6J5UM91-F1
#
_entry.id   AF-A0A6J5UM91-F1
#
_cell.length_a   1.000
_cell.length_b   1.000
_cell.length_c   1.000
_cell.angle_alpha   90.00
_cell.angle_beta   90.00
_cell.angle_gamma   90.00
#
_symmetry.space_group_name_H-M   'P 1'
#
loop_
_entity.id
_entity.type
_entity.pdbx_description
1 polymer ?
#
loop_
_entity_poly.entity_id
_entity_poly.type
_entity_poly.pdbx_seq_one_letter_code
_entity_poly.pdbx_strand_id
1 'polypeptide(L)'
;MLEGKAVIVETDMLQTMQQGALVLASKALDVFDVTEATEIGCFIKKTYGPGWQCIVGTDFGSFVTHCHGCFIYFCLGNLAILLFRGAAGPEAEAKQPCAALEAPFGSFFLAKAIF
;
A
#
# COMPACT_ATOMS: atom_id res chain seq x y z
N MET A 1 -6.07 10.72 21.61
CA MET A 1 -5.32 11.06 20.38
C MET A 1 -4.28 9.98 20.19
N LEU A 2 -4.61 8.94 19.45
CA LEU A 2 -3.62 7.95 19.00
C LEU A 2 -2.87 8.59 17.84
N GLU A 3 -1.97 9.53 18.15
CA GLU A 3 -0.87 9.86 17.23
C GLU A 3 0.06 8.64 17.20
N GLY A 4 -0.43 7.55 16.59
CA GLY A 4 0.38 6.43 16.20
C GLY A 4 1.39 7.00 15.23
N LYS A 5 2.66 7.08 15.65
CA LYS A 5 3.75 7.47 14.75
C LYS A 5 3.72 6.51 13.58
N ALA A 6 3.28 7.00 12.42
CA ALA A 6 3.43 6.29 11.19
C ALA A 6 4.92 6.15 10.90
N VAL A 7 5.39 4.91 10.79
CA VAL A 7 6.76 4.59 10.42
C VAL A 7 6.71 4.00 9.03
N ILE A 8 7.24 4.73 8.05
CA ILE A 8 7.40 4.22 6.70
C ILE A 8 8.55 3.22 6.72
N VAL A 9 8.26 1.99 6.31
CA VAL A 9 9.26 0.92 6.22
C VAL A 9 9.91 0.96 4.84
N GLU A 10 9.09 1.00 3.79
CA GLU A 10 9.56 1.05 2.41
C GLU A 10 8.53 1.76 1.52
N THR A 11 9.00 2.50 0.53
CA THR A 11 8.10 3.22 -0.38
C THR A 11 8.81 3.56 -1.67
N ASP A 12 8.05 3.50 -2.75
CA ASP A 12 8.45 3.93 -4.08
C ASP A 12 7.61 5.14 -4.56
N MET A 13 6.70 5.65 -3.72
CA MET A 13 5.86 6.81 -4.02
C MET A 13 6.60 8.14 -3.76
N LEU A 14 6.15 9.22 -4.38
CA LEU A 14 6.57 10.58 -4.03
C LEU A 14 6.18 10.94 -2.58
N GLN A 15 7.00 11.75 -1.91
CA GLN A 15 6.81 12.13 -0.51
C GLN A 15 5.44 12.79 -0.22
N THR A 16 4.90 13.54 -1.19
CA THR A 16 3.56 14.13 -1.11
C THR A 16 2.46 13.07 -1.10
N MET A 17 2.59 12.00 -1.90
CA MET A 17 1.66 10.88 -1.92
C MET A 17 1.79 10.01 -0.68
N GLN A 18 3.01 9.81 -0.17
CA GLN A 18 3.24 9.10 1.09
C GLN A 18 2.44 9.75 2.22
N GLN A 19 2.51 11.08 2.34
CA GLN A 19 1.75 11.82 3.34
C GLN A 19 0.25 11.73 3.14
N GLY A 20 -0.22 11.66 1.90
CA GLY A 20 -1.61 11.34 1.60
C GLY A 20 -2.03 9.97 2.14
N ALA A 21 -1.20 8.93 1.95
CA ALA A 21 -1.46 7.59 2.48
C ALA A 21 -1.51 7.58 4.01
N LEU A 22 -0.55 8.24 4.66
CA LEU A 22 -0.50 8.32 6.13
C LEU A 22 -1.70 9.04 6.71
N VAL A 23 -2.09 10.17 6.11
CA VAL A 23 -3.28 10.93 6.53
C VAL A 23 -4.55 10.10 6.33
N LEU A 24 -4.66 9.36 5.22
CA LEU A 24 -5.82 8.49 4.98
C LEU A 24 -5.90 7.34 5.97
N ALA A 25 -4.79 6.70 6.28
CA ALA A 25 -4.75 5.63 7.27
C ALA A 25 -5.03 6.15 8.69
N SER A 26 -4.54 7.35 9.03
CA SER A 26 -4.86 8.00 10.30
C SER A 26 -6.36 8.30 10.41
N LYS A 27 -6.97 8.85 9.34
CA LYS A 27 -8.42 9.06 9.27
C LYS A 27 -9.22 7.77 9.38
N ALA A 28 -8.72 6.67 8.80
CA ALA A 28 -9.36 5.37 8.93
C ALA A 28 -9.34 4.89 10.39
N LEU A 29 -8.22 5.08 11.10
CA LEU A 29 -8.09 4.76 12.52
C LEU A 29 -8.89 5.68 13.46
N ASP A 30 -9.29 6.87 13.00
CA ASP A 30 -10.22 7.74 13.74
C ASP A 30 -11.67 7.23 13.67
N VAL A 31 -12.01 6.42 12.67
CA VAL A 31 -13.37 5.92 12.40
C VAL A 31 -13.52 4.44 12.78
N PHE A 32 -12.49 3.64 12.52
CA PHE A 32 -12.48 2.19 12.69
C PHE A 32 -11.42 1.78 13.71
N ASP A 33 -11.70 0.72 14.46
CA ASP A 33 -10.73 0.15 15.38
C ASP A 33 -9.66 -0.67 14.65
N VAL A 34 -8.47 -0.81 15.25
CA VAL A 34 -7.36 -1.61 14.72
C VAL A 34 -7.72 -3.09 14.49
N THR A 35 -8.79 -3.59 15.11
CA THR A 35 -9.34 -4.93 14.89
C THR A 35 -10.05 -5.08 13.55
N GLU A 36 -10.50 -3.97 12.97
CA GLU A 36 -11.24 -3.93 11.70
C GLU A 36 -10.30 -3.65 10.50
N ALA A 37 -9.20 -4.40 10.43
CA ALA A 37 -8.17 -4.27 9.39
C ALA A 37 -8.75 -4.29 7.95
N THR A 38 -9.76 -5.14 7.71
CA THR A 38 -10.44 -5.25 6.41
C THR A 38 -11.16 -3.95 6.04
N GLU A 39 -11.84 -3.31 6.99
CA GLU A 39 -12.58 -2.06 6.76
C GLU A 39 -11.61 -0.89 6.51
N ILE A 40 -10.53 -0.83 7.29
CA ILE A 40 -9.44 0.15 7.10
C ILE A 40 -8.86 0.02 5.69
N GLY A 41 -8.53 -1.21 5.26
CA GLY A 41 -8.00 -1.47 3.93
C GLY A 41 -8.98 -1.09 2.82
N CYS A 42 -10.28 -1.39 3.02
CA CYS A 42 -11.34 -1.02 2.09
C CYS A 42 -11.49 0.51 1.97
N PHE A 43 -11.43 1.23 3.09
CA PHE A 43 -11.52 2.69 3.13
C PHE A 43 -10.37 3.36 2.36
N ILE A 44 -9.14 2.89 2.58
CA ILE A 44 -7.96 3.39 1.87
C ILE A 44 -8.08 3.08 0.38
N LYS A 45 -8.36 1.82 0.02
CA LYS A 45 -8.54 1.38 -1.38
C LYS A 45 -9.60 2.21 -2.11
N LYS A 46 -10.74 2.47 -1.48
CA LYS A 46 -11.84 3.25 -2.04
C LYS A 46 -11.41 4.68 -2.39
N THR A 47 -10.49 5.25 -1.62
CA THR A 47 -9.98 6.62 -1.84
C THR A 47 -8.96 6.68 -2.98
N TYR A 48 -8.08 5.68 -3.11
CA TYR A 48 -7.09 5.62 -4.19
C TYR A 48 -7.69 5.22 -5.54
N GLY A 49 -8.78 4.45 -5.53
CA GLY A 49 -9.54 4.10 -6.72
C GLY A 49 -9.24 2.70 -7.28
N PRO A 50 -9.79 2.38 -8.47
CA PRO A 50 -9.68 1.06 -9.05
C PRO A 50 -8.24 0.69 -9.42
N GLY A 51 -7.89 -0.60 -9.26
CA GLY A 51 -6.55 -1.14 -9.51
C GLY A 51 -5.59 -1.09 -8.31
N TRP A 52 -5.95 -0.35 -7.25
CA TRP A 52 -5.20 -0.37 -5.99
C TRP A 52 -5.60 -1.54 -5.11
N GLN A 53 -4.61 -2.11 -4.43
CA GLN A 53 -4.78 -3.17 -3.45
C GLN A 53 -4.16 -2.72 -2.14
N CYS A 54 -4.90 -2.92 -1.04
CA CYS A 54 -4.44 -2.61 0.30
C CYS A 54 -4.52 -3.86 1.16
N ILE A 55 -3.46 -4.14 1.90
CA ILE A 55 -3.34 -5.22 2.87
C ILE A 55 -3.05 -4.56 4.21
N VAL A 56 -3.80 -4.95 5.23
CA VAL A 56 -3.72 -4.39 6.58
C VAL A 56 -3.68 -5.57 7.55
N GLY A 57 -2.77 -5.54 8.52
CA GLY A 57 -2.62 -6.59 9.52
C GLY A 57 -1.51 -6.26 10.51
N THR A 58 -1.41 -6.97 11.63
CA THR A 58 -0.32 -6.70 12.60
C THR A 58 1.03 -7.23 12.10
N ASP A 59 1.01 -8.43 11.52
CA ASP A 59 2.19 -9.13 11.05
C ASP A 59 1.85 -9.87 9.74
N PHE A 60 2.44 -9.45 8.64
CA PHE A 60 2.32 -10.15 7.37
C PHE A 60 3.58 -10.00 6.53
N GLY A 61 3.89 -11.06 5.77
CA GLY A 61 4.90 -11.06 4.73
C GLY A 61 4.23 -11.17 3.37
N SER A 62 4.53 -10.24 2.46
CA SER A 62 3.97 -10.26 1.11
C SER A 62 5.02 -9.89 0.08
N PHE A 63 5.10 -10.68 -0.98
CA PHE A 63 5.91 -10.38 -2.16
C PHE A 63 4.97 -9.91 -3.28
N VAL A 64 5.07 -8.63 -3.65
CA VAL A 64 4.15 -8.01 -4.62
C VAL A 64 4.92 -7.34 -5.75
N THR A 65 4.49 -7.60 -6.98
CA THR A 65 4.96 -6.87 -8.16
C THR A 65 4.09 -5.64 -8.35
N HIS A 66 4.70 -4.46 -8.26
CA HIS A 66 4.01 -3.17 -8.36
C HIS A 66 4.56 -2.34 -9.52
N CYS A 67 3.73 -1.43 -10.03
CA CYS A 67 4.22 -0.40 -10.94
C CYS A 67 5.09 0.60 -10.18
N HIS A 68 6.15 1.10 -10.82
CA HIS A 68 7.02 2.12 -10.26
C HIS A 68 6.19 3.33 -9.82
N GLY A 69 6.52 3.92 -8.67
CA GLY A 69 5.78 5.05 -8.12
C GLY A 69 4.48 4.68 -7.40
N CYS A 70 4.12 3.40 -7.30
CA CYS A 70 2.80 2.96 -6.83
C CYS A 70 2.88 1.94 -5.69
N PHE A 71 3.84 2.08 -4.78
CA PHE A 71 4.04 1.17 -3.65
C PHE A 71 4.42 1.91 -2.38
N ILE A 72 3.76 1.57 -1.28
CA ILE A 72 4.09 2.04 0.06
C ILE A 72 3.77 0.98 1.11
N TYR A 73 4.74 0.77 2.00
CA TYR A 73 4.65 -0.09 3.16
C TYR A 73 5.02 0.71 4.42
N PHE A 74 4.08 0.79 5.35
CA PHE A 74 4.26 1.55 6.58
C PHE A 74 3.50 0.91 7.74
N CYS A 75 3.96 1.19 8.95
CA CYS A 75 3.34 0.74 10.17
C CYS A 75 2.75 1.92 10.93
N LEU A 76 1.52 1.77 11.41
CA LEU A 76 0.84 2.69 12.32
C LEU A 76 0.63 1.99 13.66
N GLY A 77 1.52 2.27 14.61
CA GLY A 77 1.55 1.55 15.88
C GLY A 77 1.86 0.06 15.65
N ASN A 78 0.92 -0.82 15.99
CA ASN A 78 1.05 -2.27 15.82
C ASN A 78 0.40 -2.78 14.53
N LEU A 79 -0.12 -1.88 13.69
CA LEU A 79 -0.79 -2.23 12.45
C LEU A 79 0.13 -1.93 11.27
N ALA A 80 0.53 -2.95 10.54
CA ALA A 80 1.22 -2.83 9.27
C ALA A 80 0.19 -2.60 8.14
N ILE A 81 0.51 -1.70 7.23
CA ILE A 81 -0.33 -1.34 6.09
C ILE A 81 0.55 -1.35 4.84
N LEU A 82 0.12 -2.13 3.86
CA LEU A 82 0.73 -2.21 2.54
C LEU A 82 -0.28 -1.75 1.51
N LEU A 83 0.11 -0.81 0.66
CA LEU A 83 -0.69 -0.32 -0.44
C LEU A 83 0.14 -0.38 -1.72
N PHE A 84 -0.38 -1.07 -2.73
CA PHE A 84 0.30 -1.22 -4.01
C PHE A 84 -0.68 -1.24 -5.19
N ARG A 85 -0.19 -0.84 -6.36
CA ARG A 85 -0.91 -0.97 -7.64
C ARG A 85 -0.19 -1.96 -8.55
N GLY A 86 -0.90 -3.01 -8.95
CA GLY A 86 -0.40 -4.03 -9.88
C GLY A 86 -0.64 -3.65 -11.35
N ALA A 87 0.07 -4.31 -12.28
CA ALA A 87 0.05 -4.02 -13.72
C ALA A 87 -1.19 -4.50 -14.50
N ALA A 88 -2.34 -4.68 -13.85
CA ALA A 88 -3.59 -4.97 -14.56
C ALA A 88 -4.26 -3.65 -15.01
N GLY A 89 -4.09 -3.28 -16.29
CA GLY A 89 -4.57 -1.99 -16.86
C GLY A 89 -6.10 -1.90 -17.08
N PRO A 90 -6.64 -0.78 -17.66
CA PRO A 90 -6.00 0.49 -18.02
C PRO A 90 -6.57 1.76 -17.32
N GLU A 91 -5.79 2.84 -17.44
CA GLU A 91 -6.15 4.28 -17.45
C GLU A 91 -6.54 5.02 -16.15
N ALA A 92 -5.53 5.69 -15.57
CA ALA A 92 -5.61 7.11 -15.22
C ALA A 92 -4.17 7.66 -15.16
N GLU A 93 -3.83 8.39 -16.21
CA GLU A 93 -2.55 9.03 -16.46
C GLU A 93 -2.35 10.25 -15.55
N ALA A 94 -1.21 10.34 -14.86
CA ALA A 94 -0.61 11.60 -14.43
C ALA A 94 0.91 11.44 -14.23
N LYS A 95 1.65 11.56 -15.35
CA LYS A 95 3.06 12.00 -15.50
C LYS A 95 4.10 11.56 -14.47
N GLN A 96 4.98 10.62 -14.84
CA GLN A 96 6.38 10.89 -15.25
C GLN A 96 7.06 9.60 -15.80
N PRO A 97 7.96 9.67 -16.83
CA PRO A 97 8.71 8.54 -17.31
C PRO A 97 10.07 8.45 -16.59
N CYS A 98 10.39 7.31 -16.00
CA CYS A 98 11.77 6.97 -15.67
C CYS A 98 12.01 5.50 -16.02
N ALA A 99 12.82 5.34 -17.07
CA ALA A 99 13.53 4.18 -17.59
C ALA A 99 13.13 2.78 -17.07
N ALA A 100 12.68 1.97 -18.02
CA ALA A 100 12.84 0.53 -17.99
C ALA A 100 14.30 0.14 -17.69
N LEU A 101 14.49 -0.80 -16.76
CA LEU A 101 15.55 -1.78 -16.88
C LEU A 101 14.96 -3.17 -16.63
N GLU A 102 14.81 -3.86 -17.75
CA GLU A 102 14.58 -5.28 -17.98
C GLU A 102 14.96 -6.22 -16.82
N ALA A 103 14.05 -7.13 -16.47
CA ALA A 103 14.41 -8.44 -15.94
C ALA A 103 13.56 -9.52 -16.63
N PRO A 104 14.17 -10.39 -17.46
CA PRO A 104 13.50 -11.51 -18.08
C PRO A 104 13.67 -12.73 -17.18
N PHE A 105 12.90 -12.87 -16.11
CA PHE A 105 12.64 -14.19 -15.54
C PHE A 105 11.35 -14.15 -14.74
N GLY A 106 10.43 -15.05 -15.07
CA GLY A 106 9.07 -15.09 -14.57
C GLY A 106 8.98 -14.86 -13.07
N SER A 107 8.23 -13.83 -12.69
CA SER A 107 7.92 -13.51 -11.31
C SER A 107 7.03 -14.62 -10.75
N PHE A 108 7.68 -15.64 -10.21
CA PHE A 108 7.06 -16.80 -9.59
C PHE A 108 6.18 -16.32 -8.44
N PHE A 109 4.88 -16.50 -8.64
CA PHE A 109 3.81 -16.34 -7.67
C PHE A 109 4.12 -17.19 -6.42
N LEU A 110 4.26 -16.56 -5.27
CA LEU A 110 3.95 -17.19 -3.99
C LEU A 110 3.57 -16.10 -2.98
N ALA A 111 2.28 -15.73 -2.96
CA ALA A 111 1.68 -15.25 -1.72
C ALA A 111 1.62 -16.46 -0.78
N LYS A 112 2.74 -16.75 -0.10
CA LYS A 112 2.69 -17.64 1.05
C LYS A 112 2.02 -16.83 2.16
N ALA A 113 0.73 -17.09 2.36
CA ALA A 113 0.21 -17.06 3.72
C ALA A 113 1.24 -17.78 4.58
N ILE A 114 1.77 -17.11 5.59
CA ILE A 114 2.55 -17.79 6.62
C ILE A 114 1.52 -18.65 7.36
N PHE A 115 1.34 -19.89 6.89
CA PHE A 115 1.17 -21.16 7.61
C PHE A 115 1.18 -22.31 6.59
#